data_AF-A0A8H9XXL9-F1
#
_entry.id   AF-A0A8H9XXL9-F1
#
_cell.length_a   1.000
_cell.length_b   1.000
_cell.length_c   1.000
_cell.angle_alpha   90.00
_cell.angle_beta   90.00
_cell.angle_gamma   90.00
#
_symmetry.space_group_name_H-M   'P 1'
#
loop_
_entity.id
_entity.type
_entity.pdbx_description
1 polymer ?
#
loop_
_entity_poly.entity_id
_entity_poly.type
_entity_poly.pdbx_seq_one_letter_code
_entity_poly.pdbx_strand_id
1 'polypeptide(L)'
;MSVSKKPMVLVILDGYGYREEQQDNAIFSAKTPVMDALWANRPHTLIDASGLEVGLPDRQMGNSEVGHVNLGAGRIVYQDLTRLDVEIKDRAFFANPVLTGAVDKAK
;
A
#
# COMPACT_ATOMS: atom_id res chain seq x y z
N MET A 1 -23.38 -33.28 8.65
CA MET A 1 -23.30 -32.10 9.55
C MET A 1 -22.54 -31.01 8.81
N SER A 2 -23.11 -29.83 8.64
CA SER A 2 -22.42 -28.68 8.04
C SER A 2 -21.34 -28.21 9.02
N VAL A 3 -20.09 -28.14 8.57
CA VAL A 3 -19.00 -27.56 9.36
C VAL A 3 -19.22 -26.05 9.41
N SER A 4 -19.55 -25.54 10.60
CA SER A 4 -19.62 -24.10 10.83
C SER A 4 -18.23 -23.50 10.64
N LYS A 5 -18.08 -22.59 9.67
CA LYS A 5 -16.81 -21.90 9.42
C LYS A 5 -16.59 -20.86 10.50
N LYS A 6 -15.38 -20.83 11.08
CA LYS A 6 -14.97 -19.73 11.95
C LYS A 6 -14.86 -18.45 11.11
N PRO A 7 -15.51 -17.35 11.50
CA PRO A 7 -15.38 -16.09 10.77
C PRO A 7 -13.97 -15.54 10.89
N MET A 8 -13.46 -14.95 9.81
CA MET A 8 -12.21 -14.20 9.78
C MET A 8 -12.51 -12.76 9.40
N VAL A 9 -11.91 -11.80 10.10
CA VAL A 9 -12.17 -10.37 9.92
C VAL A 9 -10.83 -9.64 9.78
N LEU A 10 -10.71 -8.84 8.73
CA LEU A 10 -9.68 -7.83 8.56
C LEU A 10 -10.29 -6.47 8.89
N VAL A 11 -9.70 -5.75 9.85
CA VAL A 11 -10.13 -4.40 10.23
C VAL A 11 -9.05 -3.41 9.80
N ILE A 12 -9.42 -2.43 8.99
CA ILE A 12 -8.50 -1.39 8.49
C ILE A 12 -8.86 -0.08 9.18
N LEU A 13 -7.94 0.45 9.99
CA LEU A 13 -8.06 1.78 10.57
C LEU A 13 -7.36 2.77 9.64
N ASP A 14 -8.13 3.44 8.79
CA ASP A 14 -7.56 4.34 7.78
C ASP A 14 -6.84 5.53 8.43
N GLY A 15 -5.62 5.82 7.96
CA GLY A 15 -4.74 6.84 8.55
C GLY A 15 -4.14 6.51 9.92
N TYR A 16 -4.18 5.25 10.38
CA TYR A 16 -3.64 4.84 11.68
C TYR A 16 -2.21 4.28 11.58
N GLY A 17 -1.20 5.13 11.77
CA GLY A 17 0.22 4.77 11.68
C GLY A 17 0.93 4.57 13.03
N TYR A 18 2.14 4.02 12.99
CA TYR A 18 3.05 3.91 14.14
C TYR A 18 4.17 4.95 14.05
N ARG A 19 4.39 5.71 15.13
CA ARG A 19 5.46 6.70 15.27
C ARG A 19 5.90 6.75 16.73
N GLU A 20 7.20 6.61 16.97
CA GLU A 20 7.79 6.62 18.33
C GLU A 20 7.70 7.99 19.00
N GLU A 21 7.85 9.06 18.21
CA GLU A 21 7.74 10.41 18.71
C GLU A 21 6.30 10.76 19.10
N GLN A 22 6.15 11.25 20.34
CA GLN A 22 4.85 11.49 20.97
C GLN A 22 4.33 12.90 20.69
N GLN A 23 5.22 13.84 20.34
CA GLN A 23 4.83 15.20 20.02
C GLN A 23 3.88 15.22 18.81
N ASP A 24 2.73 15.87 18.99
CA ASP A 24 1.66 15.98 17.98
C ASP A 24 1.13 14.63 17.47
N ASN A 25 1.26 13.58 18.28
CA ASN A 25 0.79 12.23 17.95
C ASN A 25 -0.59 11.97 18.58
N ALA A 26 -1.63 12.09 17.75
CA ALA A 26 -3.02 11.89 18.18
C ALA A 26 -3.31 10.44 18.61
N ILE A 27 -2.67 9.45 17.97
CA ILE A 27 -2.84 8.03 18.29
C ILE A 27 -2.30 7.75 19.69
N PHE A 28 -1.07 8.20 19.97
CA PHE A 28 -0.45 8.05 21.27
C PHE A 28 -1.22 8.79 22.39
N SER A 29 -1.75 9.97 22.08
CA SER A 29 -2.45 10.81 23.06
C SER A 29 -3.89 10.37 23.33
N ALA A 30 -4.47 9.54 22.46
CA ALA A 30 -5.84 9.07 22.59
C ALA A 30 -5.98 7.98 23.67
N LYS A 31 -7.20 7.83 24.21
CA LYS A 31 -7.54 6.68 25.08
C LYS A 31 -7.96 5.51 24.20
N THR A 32 -7.05 4.56 23.97
CA THR A 32 -7.26 3.43 23.06
C THR A 32 -7.23 2.07 23.76
N PRO A 33 -8.02 1.84 24.83
CA PRO A 33 -7.85 0.66 25.70
C PRO A 33 -7.97 -0.69 24.98
N VAL A 34 -8.77 -0.75 23.90
CA VAL A 34 -8.87 -1.96 23.06
C VAL A 34 -7.59 -2.18 22.27
N MET A 35 -7.06 -1.15 21.61
CA MET A 35 -5.82 -1.28 20.83
C MET A 35 -4.63 -1.53 21.75
N ASP A 36 -4.57 -0.84 22.89
CA ASP A 36 -3.52 -1.01 23.90
C ASP A 36 -3.48 -2.46 24.41
N ALA A 37 -4.66 -3.03 24.71
CA ALA A 37 -4.77 -4.42 25.13
C ALA A 37 -4.39 -5.42 24.03
N LEU A 38 -4.75 -5.14 22.77
CA LEU A 38 -4.35 -5.98 21.63
C LEU A 38 -2.83 -5.93 21.43
N TRP A 39 -2.24 -4.74 21.47
CA TRP A 39 -0.80 -4.53 21.31
C TRP A 39 0.00 -5.24 22.41
N ALA A 40 -0.44 -5.15 23.67
CA ALA A 40 0.25 -5.77 24.80
C ALA A 40 0.12 -7.31 24.85
N ASN A 41 -1.02 -7.86 24.42
CA ASN A 41 -1.37 -9.26 24.72
C ASN A 41 -1.51 -10.17 23.49
N ARG A 42 -1.38 -9.64 22.26
CA ARG A 42 -1.51 -10.41 21.02
C ARG A 42 -0.27 -10.23 20.13
N PRO A 43 0.08 -11.25 19.30
CA PRO A 43 1.13 -11.11 18.31
C PRO A 43 0.82 -9.93 17.37
N HIS A 44 1.81 -9.08 17.16
CA HIS A 44 1.72 -7.91 16.29
C HIS A 44 3.07 -7.69 15.59
N THR A 45 3.03 -6.97 14.47
CA THR A 45 4.21 -6.53 13.73
C THR A 45 3.88 -5.20 13.05
N LEU A 46 4.91 -4.49 12.62
CA LEU A 46 4.79 -3.37 11.69
C LEU A 46 4.96 -3.87 10.25
N ILE A 47 4.36 -3.15 9.31
CA ILE A 47 4.47 -3.37 7.87
C ILE A 47 4.63 -2.01 7.17
N ASP A 48 5.28 -2.01 6.01
CA ASP A 48 5.42 -0.82 5.18
C ASP A 48 4.13 -0.56 4.37
N ALA A 49 3.67 0.69 4.40
CA ALA A 49 2.43 1.13 3.74
C ALA A 49 2.63 2.35 2.82
N SER A 50 3.88 2.65 2.47
CA SER A 50 4.30 3.81 1.67
C SER A 50 5.51 3.45 0.81
N GLY A 51 5.89 4.30 -0.15
CA GLY A 51 7.10 4.08 -0.93
C GLY A 51 7.03 2.89 -1.90
N LEU A 52 8.21 2.34 -2.20
CA LEU A 52 8.39 1.27 -3.18
C LEU A 52 7.67 -0.03 -2.75
N GLU A 53 7.52 -0.23 -1.46
CA GLU A 53 6.91 -1.38 -0.80
C GLU A 53 5.43 -1.53 -1.15
N VAL A 54 4.79 -0.45 -1.59
CA VAL A 54 3.40 -0.44 -2.07
C VAL A 54 3.25 0.03 -3.53
N GLY A 55 4.36 0.11 -4.27
CA GLY A 55 4.37 0.46 -5.69
C GLY A 55 4.33 1.97 -5.97
N LEU A 56 4.62 2.80 -4.97
CA LEU A 56 4.82 4.24 -5.11
C LEU A 56 6.32 4.59 -5.32
N PRO A 57 6.64 5.79 -5.82
CA PRO A 57 7.99 6.33 -5.79
C PRO A 57 8.61 6.31 -4.39
N ASP A 58 9.93 6.25 -4.31
CA ASP A 58 10.66 6.24 -3.04
C ASP A 58 10.25 7.41 -2.14
N ARG A 59 10.02 7.10 -0.85
CA ARG A 59 9.55 8.02 0.20
C ARG A 59 8.20 8.71 -0.04
N GLN A 60 7.47 8.35 -1.10
CA GLN A 60 6.13 8.88 -1.29
C GLN A 60 5.19 8.30 -0.24
N MET A 61 4.47 9.18 0.46
CA MET A 61 3.46 8.80 1.44
C MET A 61 2.40 7.88 0.82
N GLY A 62 1.99 6.87 1.58
CA GLY A 62 0.86 6.01 1.24
C GLY A 62 -0.46 6.76 1.22
N ASN A 63 -1.47 6.13 0.65
CA ASN A 63 -2.84 6.63 0.64
C ASN A 63 -3.84 5.46 0.64
N SER A 64 -5.12 5.77 0.84
CA SER A 64 -6.17 4.76 0.98
C SER A 64 -6.32 3.88 -0.26
N GLU A 65 -6.25 4.44 -1.47
CA GLU A 65 -6.44 3.68 -2.71
C GLU A 65 -5.30 2.66 -2.91
N VAL A 66 -4.06 3.12 -2.84
CA VAL A 66 -2.87 2.27 -2.96
C VAL A 66 -2.87 1.18 -1.88
N GLY A 67 -3.19 1.54 -0.64
CA GLY A 67 -3.24 0.60 0.49
C GLY A 67 -4.27 -0.51 0.28
N HIS A 68 -5.51 -0.16 -0.07
CA HIS A 68 -6.58 -1.15 -0.27
C HIS A 68 -6.31 -2.05 -1.48
N VAL A 69 -5.73 -1.50 -2.55
CA VAL A 69 -5.36 -2.28 -3.74
C VAL A 69 -4.28 -3.30 -3.42
N ASN A 70 -3.22 -2.92 -2.71
CA ASN A 70 -2.15 -3.85 -2.31
C ASN A 70 -2.68 -4.94 -1.35
N LEU A 71 -3.48 -4.58 -0.35
CA LEU A 71 -4.09 -5.52 0.59
C LEU A 71 -5.01 -6.53 -0.12
N GLY A 72 -5.85 -6.07 -1.04
CA GLY A 72 -6.74 -6.92 -1.81
C GLY A 72 -6.02 -7.79 -2.86
N ALA A 73 -4.92 -7.30 -3.43
CA ALA A 73 -4.16 -8.00 -4.46
C ALA A 73 -3.19 -9.06 -3.88
N GLY A 74 -2.74 -8.90 -2.64
CA GLY A 74 -1.74 -9.78 -2.03
C GLY A 74 -0.36 -9.69 -2.70
N ARG A 75 -0.06 -8.58 -3.37
CA ARG A 75 1.19 -8.28 -4.07
C ARG A 75 1.37 -6.77 -4.26
N ILE A 76 2.59 -6.35 -4.56
CA ILE A 76 2.90 -4.97 -4.93
C ILE A 76 2.18 -4.61 -6.23
N VAL A 77 1.37 -3.54 -6.19
CA VAL A 77 0.70 -2.99 -7.38
C VAL A 77 1.32 -1.64 -7.72
N TYR A 78 2.18 -1.64 -8.75
CA TYR A 78 2.83 -0.43 -9.26
C TYR A 78 1.80 0.55 -9.79
N GLN A 79 1.85 1.78 -9.26
CA GLN A 79 1.07 2.89 -9.78
C GLN A 79 1.62 3.36 -11.12
N ASP A 80 0.77 3.96 -11.96
CA ASP A 80 1.13 4.31 -13.34
C ASP A 80 2.41 5.14 -13.44
N LEU A 81 2.65 6.08 -12.53
CA LEU A 81 3.89 6.87 -12.51
C LEU A 81 5.12 5.98 -12.31
N THR A 82 5.14 5.17 -11.25
CA THR A 82 6.23 4.24 -10.96
C THR A 82 6.40 3.22 -12.08
N ARG A 83 5.28 2.76 -12.66
CA ARG A 83 5.28 1.83 -13.80
C ARG A 83 5.96 2.46 -15.01
N LEU A 84 5.62 3.70 -15.35
CA LEU A 84 6.24 4.43 -16.45
C LEU A 84 7.74 4.64 -16.22
N ASP A 85 8.15 5.03 -15.01
CA ASP A 85 9.57 5.19 -14.66
C ASP A 85 10.35 3.88 -14.83
N VAL A 86 9.78 2.75 -14.38
CA VAL A 86 10.35 1.42 -14.57
C VAL A 86 10.41 1.05 -16.06
N GLU A 87 9.31 1.26 -16.81
CA GLU A 87 9.25 0.95 -18.24
C GLU A 87 10.26 1.78 -19.06
N ILE A 88 10.48 3.05 -18.71
CA ILE A 88 11.48 3.92 -19.35
C ILE A 88 12.89 3.44 -19.04
N LYS A 89 13.17 3.15 -17.76
CA LYS A 89 14.48 2.65 -17.30
C LYS A 89 14.86 1.34 -17.98
N ASP A 90 13.89 0.42 -18.08
CA ASP A 90 14.09 -0.91 -18.68
C ASP A 90 13.94 -0.88 -20.22
N ARG A 91 13.74 0.30 -20.80
CA ARG A 91 13.52 0.55 -22.24
C ARG A 91 12.28 -0.11 -22.84
N ALA A 92 11.44 -0.78 -22.04
CA ALA A 92 10.18 -1.36 -22.48
C ALA A 92 9.20 -0.30 -23.02
N PHE A 93 9.25 0.92 -22.46
CA PHE A 93 8.43 2.06 -22.89
C PHE A 93 8.59 2.35 -24.39
N PHE A 94 9.82 2.27 -24.92
CA PHE A 94 10.13 2.59 -26.32
C PHE A 94 9.66 1.51 -27.31
N ALA A 95 9.29 0.33 -26.83
CA ALA A 95 8.73 -0.76 -27.63
C ALA A 95 7.19 -0.83 -27.56
N ASN A 96 6.54 0.12 -26.87
CA ASN A 96 5.09 0.11 -26.71
C ASN A 96 4.39 0.22 -28.09
N PRO A 97 3.54 -0.75 -28.48
CA PRO A 97 2.92 -0.79 -29.81
C PRO A 97 1.96 0.37 -30.06
N VAL A 98 1.35 0.93 -29.01
CA VAL A 98 0.47 2.10 -29.14
C VAL A 98 1.29 3.35 -29.44
N LEU A 99 2.41 3.55 -28.74
CA LEU A 99 3.28 4.71 -28.93
C LEU A 99 3.99 4.66 -30.29
N THR A 100 4.60 3.52 -30.61
CA THR A 100 5.29 3.31 -31.90
C THR A 100 4.32 3.43 -33.08
N GLY A 101 3.14 2.81 -32.98
CA GLY A 101 2.10 2.92 -34.01
C GLY A 101 1.57 4.34 -34.21
N ALA A 102 1.53 5.18 -33.17
CA ALA A 102 1.15 6.59 -33.31
C ALA A 102 2.22 7.41 -34.04
N VAL A 103 3.50 7.20 -33.71
CA VAL A 103 4.64 7.85 -34.38
C VAL A 103 4.72 7.45 -35.85
N ASP A 104 4.54 6.16 -36.16
CA ASP A 104 4.61 5.66 -37.53
C ASP A 104 3.48 6.16 -38.42
N LYS A 105 2.29 6.42 -37.86
CA LYS A 105 1.16 7.03 -38.58
C LYS A 105 1.33 8.52 -38.87
N ALA A 106 2.14 9.22 -38.10
CA ALA A 106 2.36 10.66 -38.23
C ALA A 106 3.49 11.00 -39.22
N LYS A 107 4.33 10.02 -39.57
CA LYS A 107 5.34 10.11 -40.63
C LYS A 107 4.69 10.00 -42.01
#